data_AF-A0A7X3YB43-F1
#
_entry.id   AF-A0A7X3YB43-F1
#
_cell.length_a   1.000
_cell.length_b   1.000
_cell.length_c   1.000
_cell.angle_alpha   90.00
_cell.angle_beta   90.00
_cell.angle_gamma   90.00
#
_symmetry.space_group_name_H-M   'P 1'
#
loop_
_entity.id
_entity.type
_entity.pdbx_description
1 polymer ?
#
loop_
_entity_poly.entity_id
_entity_poly.type
_entity_poly.pdbx_seq_one_letter_code
_entity_poly.pdbx_strand_id
1 'polypeptide(L)'
;MRRGLARTGMGAALAGCALALSTACSSAAPDAPPPPVPSAAHAERKGANGILGDAQWRAFRAALDAASRGEWEPAARSAERADHPLALAVVEWHRLRSPDSDVSFAEIKAFLEAYPDWPERASLIRRAEESMPETYPRQAARAWFARFPPLTGPGRQRLAEAMIADGETEAGRGLLRKAWIEGDFPADPERRFLRTHRRALGVEDHNSRLDRLLWDERRGAARRLLRHAGETQRRLGEARLRLRLL
;
A
#
# COMPACT_ATOMS: atom_id res chain seq x y z
N MET A 1 49.92 26.64 48.91
CA MET A 1 50.26 27.63 47.85
C MET A 1 48.95 28.00 47.16
N ARG A 2 48.34 29.15 47.46
CA ARG A 2 48.44 30.44 46.70
C ARG A 2 48.02 30.22 45.23
N ARG A 3 46.99 30.80 44.61
CA ARG A 3 46.06 31.97 44.80
C ARG A 3 44.77 31.64 44.00
N GLY A 4 43.53 32.07 44.30
CA GLY A 4 43.01 33.45 44.35
C GLY A 4 43.13 34.13 42.97
N LEU A 5 42.15 34.73 42.29
CA LEU A 5 40.90 35.38 42.67
C LEU A 5 40.10 35.70 41.39
N ALA A 6 38.80 35.94 41.60
CA ALA A 6 37.79 36.38 40.64
C ALA A 6 38.14 37.65 39.84
N ARG A 7 37.44 37.83 38.71
CA ARG A 7 36.92 39.15 38.31
C ARG A 7 35.79 39.08 37.28
N THR A 8 34.68 39.68 37.69
CA THR A 8 33.61 40.34 36.93
C THR A 8 34.10 41.24 35.79
N GLY A 9 33.25 41.46 34.78
CA GLY A 9 33.27 42.74 34.04
C GLY A 9 32.76 42.67 32.60
N MET A 10 31.84 43.56 32.27
CA MET A 10 31.00 43.64 31.07
C MET A 10 31.57 44.63 30.04
N GLY A 11 31.19 44.45 28.76
CA GLY A 11 31.31 45.44 27.66
C GLY A 11 32.54 45.28 26.76
N ALA A 12 32.54 45.61 25.47
CA ALA A 12 31.54 45.96 24.47
C ALA A 12 32.32 46.08 23.13
N ALA A 13 31.58 46.00 22.02
CA ALA A 13 31.89 46.54 20.69
C ALA A 13 32.77 45.74 19.68
N LEU A 14 32.04 45.25 18.68
CA LEU A 14 32.19 45.51 17.23
C LEU A 14 33.14 44.67 16.35
N ALA A 15 32.48 44.18 15.28
CA ALA A 15 32.92 44.02 13.90
C ALA A 15 33.72 42.76 13.52
N GLY A 16 33.06 41.88 12.77
CA GLY A 16 33.72 40.83 11.99
C GLY A 16 32.72 39.85 11.39
N CYS A 17 32.31 40.10 10.14
CA CYS A 17 31.45 39.26 9.31
C CYS A 17 31.73 37.75 9.46
N ALA A 18 30.74 37.00 9.96
CA ALA A 18 30.69 35.55 9.85
C ALA A 18 29.47 35.17 9.00
N LEU A 19 29.75 34.57 7.83
CA LEU A 19 28.77 33.93 6.95
C LEU A 19 28.10 32.78 7.71
N ALA A 20 26.91 33.02 8.26
CA ALA A 20 26.05 31.96 8.77
C ALA A 20 25.25 31.37 7.60
N LEU A 21 25.58 30.13 7.23
CA LEU A 21 24.71 29.25 6.47
C LEU A 21 23.39 29.13 7.23
N SER A 22 22.35 29.77 6.70
CA SER A 22 21.00 29.66 7.23
C SER A 22 20.47 28.27 6.90
N THR A 23 20.61 27.33 7.85
CA THR A 23 19.76 26.14 7.90
C THR A 23 18.36 26.59 8.29
N ALA A 24 17.57 27.01 7.30
CA ALA A 24 16.14 27.13 7.47
C ALA A 24 15.57 25.72 7.59
N CYS A 25 15.19 25.39 8.82
CA CYS A 25 14.39 24.24 9.20
C CYS A 25 13.15 24.19 8.28
N SER A 26 13.06 23.18 7.41
CA SER A 26 11.83 22.90 6.68
C SER A 26 10.81 22.39 7.68
N SER A 27 9.95 23.29 8.16
CA SER A 27 8.78 22.89 8.91
C SER A 27 7.87 22.11 7.97
N ALA A 28 7.85 20.79 8.13
CA ALA A 28 6.79 19.95 7.59
C ALA A 28 5.45 20.58 8.00
N ALA A 29 4.65 20.98 7.00
CA ALA A 29 3.29 21.42 7.23
C ALA A 29 2.52 20.30 7.94
N PRO A 30 1.65 20.62 8.92
CA PRO A 30 0.81 19.62 9.55
C PRO A 30 -0.12 19.00 8.50
N ASP A 31 -0.32 17.69 8.62
CA ASP A 31 -1.19 16.85 7.79
C ASP A 31 -2.44 17.61 7.34
N ALA A 32 -2.57 17.80 6.04
CA ALA A 32 -3.85 18.20 5.47
C ALA A 32 -4.91 17.18 5.96
N PRO A 33 -6.07 17.62 6.47
CA PRO A 33 -7.10 16.71 6.89
C PRO A 33 -7.43 15.79 5.71
N PRO A 34 -7.56 14.47 5.92
CA PRO A 34 -7.92 13.57 4.83
C PRO A 34 -9.19 14.12 4.17
N PRO A 35 -9.29 14.08 2.83
CA PRO A 35 -10.51 14.52 2.15
C PRO A 35 -11.69 13.81 2.80
N PRO A 36 -12.84 14.48 2.99
CA PRO A 36 -13.96 13.93 3.72
C PRO A 36 -14.29 12.55 3.15
N VAL A 37 -13.99 11.51 3.94
CA VAL A 37 -14.36 10.14 3.62
C VAL A 37 -15.87 10.17 3.43
N PRO A 38 -16.43 9.70 2.30
CA PRO A 38 -17.87 9.60 2.18
C PRO A 38 -18.35 8.67 3.30
N SER A 39 -18.88 9.27 4.37
CA SER A 39 -19.51 8.55 5.47
C SER A 39 -20.61 7.65 4.92
N ALA A 40 -20.94 6.56 5.64
CA ALA A 40 -22.10 5.70 5.37
C ALA A 40 -23.38 6.50 5.04
N ALA A 41 -23.48 7.75 5.51
CA ALA A 41 -24.50 8.73 5.14
C ALA A 41 -24.70 8.94 3.61
N HIS A 42 -23.68 8.74 2.77
CA HIS A 42 -23.83 8.81 1.30
C HIS A 42 -24.42 7.52 0.71
N ALA A 43 -24.05 6.36 1.26
CA ALA A 43 -24.65 5.07 0.89
C ALA A 43 -26.13 5.00 1.32
N GLU A 44 -26.48 5.69 2.41
CA GLU A 44 -27.83 5.76 2.96
C GLU A 44 -28.75 6.80 2.30
N ARG A 45 -28.27 7.59 1.32
CA ARG A 45 -29.14 8.40 0.44
C ARG A 45 -29.91 7.48 -0.54
N LYS A 46 -30.73 6.58 0.01
CA LYS A 46 -31.79 5.87 -0.70
C LYS A 46 -32.78 6.91 -1.21
N GLY A 47 -32.64 7.33 -2.47
CA GLY A 47 -33.54 8.36 -2.99
C GLY A 47 -33.34 8.83 -4.42
N ALA A 48 -32.60 8.12 -5.27
CA ALA A 48 -32.56 8.45 -6.70
C ALA A 48 -32.69 7.18 -7.55
N ASN A 49 -33.88 6.59 -7.57
CA ASN A 49 -34.29 5.63 -8.61
C ASN A 49 -34.52 6.34 -9.97
N GLY A 50 -33.69 7.32 -10.31
CA GLY A 50 -33.89 8.23 -11.44
C GLY A 50 -32.67 8.28 -12.35
N ILE A 51 -32.92 8.28 -13.66
CA ILE A 51 -31.94 8.63 -14.68
C ILE A 51 -31.39 10.03 -14.34
N LEU A 52 -30.07 10.22 -14.37
CA LEU A 52 -29.43 11.52 -14.15
C LEU A 52 -30.02 12.56 -15.13
N GLY A 53 -30.56 13.67 -14.61
CA GLY A 53 -30.95 14.80 -15.44
C GLY A 53 -29.75 15.45 -16.13
N ASP A 54 -29.96 16.21 -17.20
CA ASP A 54 -28.86 16.78 -18.01
C ASP A 54 -27.85 17.61 -17.23
N ALA A 55 -28.29 18.35 -16.21
CA ALA A 55 -27.41 19.12 -15.34
C ALA A 55 -26.56 18.22 -14.44
N GLN A 56 -27.17 17.21 -13.83
CA GLN A 56 -26.49 16.23 -12.98
C GLN A 56 -25.49 15.41 -13.78
N TRP A 57 -25.86 15.02 -15.00
CA TRP A 57 -25.00 14.31 -15.93
C TRP A 57 -23.80 15.15 -16.38
N ARG A 58 -24.00 16.44 -16.69
CA ARG A 58 -22.87 17.36 -16.98
C ARG A 58 -21.93 17.51 -15.80
N ALA A 59 -22.45 17.66 -14.59
CA ALA A 59 -21.64 17.73 -13.38
C ALA A 59 -20.87 16.43 -13.13
N PHE A 60 -21.51 15.28 -13.34
CA PHE A 60 -20.87 13.98 -13.20
C PHE A 60 -19.78 13.75 -14.26
N ARG A 61 -19.99 14.11 -15.52
CA ARG A 61 -18.93 14.09 -16.55
C ARG A 61 -17.73 14.94 -16.14
N ALA A 62 -17.96 16.17 -15.68
CA ALA A 62 -16.88 17.04 -15.20
C ALA A 62 -16.11 16.41 -14.03
N ALA A 63 -16.80 15.66 -13.16
CA ALA A 63 -16.18 14.92 -12.09
C ALA A 63 -15.28 13.78 -12.59
N LEU A 64 -15.76 13.00 -13.56
CA LEU A 64 -14.99 11.92 -14.19
C LEU A 64 -13.77 12.46 -14.95
N ASP A 65 -13.94 13.55 -15.69
CA ASP A 65 -12.85 14.20 -16.42
C ASP A 65 -11.75 14.66 -15.46
N ALA A 66 -12.11 15.30 -14.34
CA ALA A 66 -11.15 15.69 -13.30
C ALA A 66 -10.48 14.46 -12.66
N ALA A 67 -11.25 13.42 -12.31
CA ALA A 67 -10.72 12.18 -11.75
C ALA A 67 -9.72 11.49 -12.70
N SER A 68 -9.99 11.52 -14.00
CA SER A 68 -9.08 10.96 -15.03
C SER A 68 -7.72 11.65 -15.09
N ARG A 69 -7.64 12.92 -14.64
CA ARG A 69 -6.42 13.71 -14.53
C ARG A 69 -5.77 13.63 -13.15
N GLY A 70 -6.34 12.84 -12.22
CA GLY A 70 -5.88 12.76 -10.83
C GLY A 70 -6.25 13.99 -9.98
N GLU A 71 -7.12 14.86 -10.48
CA GLU A 71 -7.59 16.06 -9.78
C GLU A 71 -8.73 15.70 -8.80
N TRP A 72 -8.38 15.01 -7.70
CA TRP A 72 -9.38 14.41 -6.80
C TRP A 72 -10.30 15.44 -6.12
N GLU A 73 -9.77 16.59 -5.73
CA GLU A 73 -10.54 17.64 -5.07
C GLU A 73 -11.52 18.33 -6.05
N PRO A 74 -11.10 18.77 -7.26
CA PRO A 74 -12.05 19.19 -8.32
C PRO A 74 -13.07 18.11 -8.71
N ALA A 75 -12.67 16.84 -8.74
CA ALA A 75 -13.56 15.73 -9.04
C ALA A 75 -14.65 15.58 -7.97
N ALA A 76 -14.27 15.57 -6.69
CA ALA A 76 -15.20 15.47 -5.57
C ALA A 76 -16.22 16.62 -5.59
N ARG A 77 -15.78 17.88 -5.72
CA ARG A 77 -16.69 19.03 -5.83
C ARG A 77 -17.68 18.92 -6.98
N SER A 78 -17.25 18.34 -8.11
CA SER A 78 -18.13 18.18 -9.27
C SER A 78 -19.11 17.03 -9.10
N ALA A 79 -18.73 15.96 -8.40
CA ALA A 79 -19.62 14.89 -8.02
C ALA A 79 -20.67 15.33 -6.99
N GLU A 80 -20.31 16.19 -6.03
CA GLU A 80 -21.27 16.80 -5.10
C GLU A 80 -22.35 17.61 -5.85
N ARG A 81 -21.95 18.39 -6.86
CA ARG A 81 -22.88 19.16 -7.72
C ARG A 81 -23.80 18.28 -8.56
N ALA A 82 -23.42 17.04 -8.85
CA ALA A 82 -24.31 16.10 -9.51
C ALA A 82 -25.49 15.70 -8.61
N ASP A 83 -25.38 15.92 -7.30
CA ASP A 83 -26.37 15.60 -6.26
C ASP A 83 -26.95 14.19 -6.43
N HIS A 84 -26.06 13.24 -6.71
CA HIS A 84 -26.43 11.84 -6.92
C HIS A 84 -25.49 10.94 -6.11
N PRO A 85 -26.02 10.00 -5.29
CA PRO A 85 -25.21 9.15 -4.42
C PRO A 85 -24.13 8.36 -5.17
N LEU A 86 -24.46 7.90 -6.39
CA LEU A 86 -23.52 7.16 -7.24
C LEU A 86 -22.36 8.02 -7.76
N ALA A 87 -22.55 9.33 -7.96
CA ALA A 87 -21.51 10.18 -8.54
C ALA A 87 -20.29 10.27 -7.61
N LEU A 88 -20.53 10.47 -6.32
CA LEU A 88 -19.49 10.49 -5.29
C LEU A 88 -18.82 9.13 -5.13
N ALA A 89 -19.62 8.06 -5.08
CA ALA A 89 -19.09 6.70 -4.94
C ALA A 89 -18.17 6.32 -6.12
N VAL A 90 -18.53 6.70 -7.35
CA VAL A 90 -17.68 6.44 -8.53
C VAL A 90 -16.38 7.23 -8.47
N VAL A 91 -16.42 8.53 -8.18
CA VAL A 91 -15.20 9.35 -8.05
C VAL A 91 -14.29 8.80 -6.96
N GLU A 92 -14.86 8.44 -5.81
CA GLU A 92 -14.09 7.85 -4.71
C GLU A 92 -13.49 6.51 -5.11
N TRP A 93 -14.24 5.64 -5.78
CA TRP A 93 -13.73 4.38 -6.31
C TRP A 93 -12.58 4.58 -7.32
N HIS A 94 -12.62 5.64 -8.14
CA HIS A 94 -11.52 6.01 -9.03
C HIS A 94 -10.28 6.46 -8.24
N ARG A 95 -10.47 7.25 -7.17
CA ARG A 95 -9.37 7.67 -6.30
C ARG A 95 -8.74 6.47 -5.61
N LEU A 96 -9.52 5.63 -4.92
CA LEU A 96 -9.03 4.50 -4.12
C LEU A 96 -8.22 3.47 -4.94
N ARG A 97 -8.54 3.31 -6.23
CA ARG A 97 -7.79 2.40 -7.11
C ARG A 97 -6.55 3.03 -7.74
N SER A 98 -6.45 4.35 -7.74
CA SER A 98 -5.33 5.04 -8.37
C SER A 98 -4.03 4.70 -7.64
N PRO A 99 -2.98 4.23 -8.32
CA PRO A 99 -1.69 3.94 -7.66
C PRO A 99 -1.03 5.20 -7.09
N ASP A 100 -1.26 6.35 -7.72
CA ASP A 100 -0.63 7.63 -7.38
C ASP A 100 -1.39 8.43 -6.30
N SER A 101 -2.57 7.95 -5.88
CA SER A 101 -3.27 8.55 -4.76
C SER A 101 -2.69 8.07 -3.43
N ASP A 102 -2.45 9.00 -2.51
CA ASP A 102 -2.13 8.69 -1.12
C ASP A 102 -3.42 8.28 -0.39
N VAL A 103 -3.75 6.97 -0.46
CA VAL A 103 -4.96 6.38 0.12
C VAL A 103 -4.58 5.42 1.24
N SER A 104 -5.19 5.61 2.39
CA SER A 104 -4.98 4.77 3.55
C SER A 104 -5.78 3.47 3.47
N PHE A 105 -5.30 2.45 4.19
CA PHE A 105 -6.05 1.21 4.41
C PHE A 105 -7.45 1.48 4.99
N ALA A 106 -7.58 2.48 5.87
CA ALA A 106 -8.84 2.82 6.53
C ALA A 106 -9.91 3.33 5.53
N GLU A 107 -9.51 4.17 4.57
CA GLU A 107 -10.41 4.67 3.53
C GLU A 107 -10.90 3.54 2.63
N ILE A 108 -10.00 2.67 2.16
CA ILE A 108 -10.37 1.54 1.30
C ILE A 108 -11.26 0.55 2.06
N LYS A 109 -10.94 0.26 3.32
CA LYS A 109 -11.77 -0.57 4.20
C LYS A 109 -13.18 0.02 4.35
N ALA A 110 -13.30 1.32 4.64
CA ALA A 110 -14.59 1.99 4.80
C ALA A 110 -15.44 1.87 3.54
N PHE A 111 -14.84 2.08 2.36
CA PHE A 111 -15.54 1.93 1.08
C PHE A 111 -16.02 0.50 0.85
N LEU A 112 -15.15 -0.51 1.06
CA LEU A 112 -15.48 -1.92 0.88
C LEU A 112 -16.57 -2.43 1.83
N GLU A 113 -16.68 -1.81 3.01
CA GLU A 113 -17.73 -2.09 4.00
C GLU A 113 -19.05 -1.38 3.67
N ALA A 114 -18.99 -0.14 3.17
CA ALA A 114 -20.16 0.64 2.77
C ALA A 114 -20.83 0.12 1.49
N TYR A 115 -20.04 -0.44 0.56
CA TYR A 115 -20.50 -0.93 -0.74
C TYR A 115 -20.17 -2.41 -0.97
N PRO A 116 -20.89 -3.34 -0.32
CA PRO A 116 -20.60 -4.78 -0.40
C PRO A 116 -20.79 -5.37 -1.80
N ASP A 117 -21.65 -4.79 -2.64
CA ASP A 117 -21.96 -5.28 -3.99
C ASP A 117 -21.27 -4.46 -5.09
N TRP A 118 -20.31 -3.59 -4.73
CA TRP A 118 -19.60 -2.77 -5.71
C TRP A 118 -18.85 -3.64 -6.74
N PRO A 119 -18.78 -3.27 -8.02
CA PRO A 119 -17.97 -4.01 -9.00
C PRO A 119 -16.47 -3.95 -8.66
N GLU A 120 -15.68 -4.86 -9.24
CA GLU A 120 -14.21 -4.84 -9.18
C GLU A 120 -13.59 -4.80 -7.76
N ARG A 121 -14.28 -5.29 -6.73
CA ARG A 121 -13.79 -5.28 -5.32
C ARG A 121 -12.38 -5.86 -5.17
N ALA A 122 -12.00 -6.82 -6.01
CA ALA A 122 -10.68 -7.43 -5.99
C ALA A 122 -9.54 -6.42 -6.24
N SER A 123 -9.74 -5.33 -6.98
CA SER A 123 -8.72 -4.29 -7.15
C SER A 123 -8.55 -3.50 -5.84
N LEU A 124 -9.65 -3.10 -5.22
CA LEU A 124 -9.65 -2.42 -3.91
C LEU A 124 -9.08 -3.30 -2.80
N ILE A 125 -9.40 -4.60 -2.76
CA ILE A 125 -8.83 -5.52 -1.76
C ILE A 125 -7.31 -5.61 -1.90
N ARG A 126 -6.77 -5.67 -3.13
CA ARG A 126 -5.32 -5.62 -3.34
C ARG A 126 -4.72 -4.29 -2.86
N ARG A 127 -5.33 -3.15 -3.20
CA ARG A 127 -4.91 -1.83 -2.71
C ARG A 127 -4.98 -1.72 -1.18
N ALA A 128 -5.97 -2.34 -0.54
CA ALA A 128 -6.07 -2.43 0.92
C ALA A 128 -4.90 -3.23 1.50
N GLU A 129 -4.57 -4.38 0.92
CA GLU A 129 -3.43 -5.20 1.36
C GLU A 129 -2.08 -4.47 1.20
N GLU A 130 -1.93 -3.67 0.15
CA GLU A 130 -0.74 -2.84 -0.12
C GLU A 130 -0.60 -1.67 0.87
N SER A 131 -1.71 -0.98 1.16
CA SER A 131 -1.75 0.17 2.08
C SER A 131 -1.85 -0.22 3.55
N MET A 132 -2.03 -1.51 3.86
CA MET A 132 -2.11 -2.00 5.24
C MET A 132 -0.78 -1.74 5.98
N PRO A 133 -0.77 -0.94 7.05
CA PRO A 133 0.46 -0.63 7.79
C PRO A 133 1.13 -1.89 8.34
N GLU A 134 2.47 -1.91 8.38
CA GLU A 134 3.21 -3.00 9.05
C GLU A 134 2.85 -3.11 10.55
N THR A 135 2.42 -1.99 11.16
CA THR A 135 1.96 -1.90 12.56
C THR A 135 0.50 -2.35 12.76
N TYR A 136 -0.22 -2.71 11.70
CA TYR A 136 -1.63 -3.10 11.81
C TYR A 136 -1.79 -4.35 12.72
N PRO A 137 -2.67 -4.33 13.73
CA PRO A 137 -2.73 -5.41 14.72
C PRO A 137 -3.06 -6.77 14.10
N ARG A 138 -2.31 -7.82 14.49
CA ARG A 138 -2.48 -9.18 13.93
C ARG A 138 -3.92 -9.71 14.03
N GLN A 139 -4.57 -9.54 15.18
CA GLN A 139 -5.96 -9.98 15.35
C GLN A 139 -6.92 -9.19 14.43
N ALA A 140 -6.69 -7.89 14.26
CA ALA A 140 -7.47 -7.07 13.34
C ALA A 140 -7.22 -7.46 11.87
N ALA A 141 -5.98 -7.83 11.51
CA ALA A 141 -5.63 -8.37 10.20
C ALA A 141 -6.34 -9.71 9.94
N ARG A 142 -6.37 -10.61 10.93
CA ARG A 142 -7.10 -11.87 10.83
C ARG A 142 -8.60 -11.65 10.63
N ALA A 143 -9.22 -10.77 11.41
CA ALA A 143 -10.63 -10.43 11.27
C ALA A 143 -10.95 -9.82 9.89
N TRP A 144 -10.04 -8.97 9.38
CA TRP A 144 -10.11 -8.45 8.01
C TRP A 144 -10.08 -9.59 6.98
N PHE A 145 -9.09 -10.47 7.04
CA PHE A 145 -8.93 -11.55 6.07
C PHE A 145 -10.01 -12.64 6.14
N ALA A 146 -10.71 -12.78 7.29
CA ALA A 146 -11.88 -13.62 7.40
C ALA A 146 -13.06 -13.11 6.55
N ARG A 147 -13.17 -11.79 6.35
CA ARG A 147 -14.18 -11.15 5.50
C ARG A 147 -13.70 -10.94 4.06
N PHE A 148 -12.41 -10.68 3.89
CA PHE A 148 -11.77 -10.38 2.61
C PHE A 148 -10.56 -11.29 2.42
N PRO A 149 -10.74 -12.50 1.86
CA PRO A 149 -9.64 -13.45 1.68
C PRO A 149 -8.46 -12.85 0.92
N PRO A 150 -7.21 -13.10 1.34
CA PRO A 150 -6.04 -12.40 0.82
C PRO A 150 -5.76 -12.73 -0.66
N LEU A 151 -5.55 -11.68 -1.45
CA LEU A 151 -5.29 -11.76 -2.88
C LEU A 151 -3.79 -11.62 -3.22
N THR A 152 -2.99 -11.02 -2.33
CA THR A 152 -1.55 -10.78 -2.56
C THR A 152 -0.67 -11.71 -1.72
N GLY A 153 0.61 -11.82 -2.11
CA GLY A 153 1.64 -12.49 -1.30
C GLY A 153 1.77 -11.89 0.10
N PRO A 154 1.98 -10.57 0.23
CA PRO A 154 2.03 -9.88 1.52
C PRO A 154 0.76 -10.05 2.38
N GLY A 155 -0.43 -10.08 1.77
CA GLY A 155 -1.68 -10.37 2.50
C GLY A 155 -1.71 -11.78 3.06
N ARG A 156 -1.36 -12.78 2.25
CA ARG A 156 -1.24 -14.18 2.70
C ARG A 156 -0.19 -14.34 3.79
N GLN A 157 0.94 -13.65 3.68
CA GLN A 157 1.98 -13.62 4.73
C GLN A 157 1.39 -13.11 6.06
N ARG A 158 0.69 -11.97 6.05
CA ARG A 158 0.11 -11.39 7.28
C ARG A 158 -0.91 -12.31 7.92
N LEU A 159 -1.79 -12.92 7.13
CA LEU A 159 -2.75 -13.91 7.65
C LEU A 159 -2.03 -15.11 8.25
N ALA A 160 -1.01 -15.64 7.57
CA ALA A 160 -0.24 -16.77 8.05
C ALA A 160 0.48 -16.48 9.37
N GLU A 161 1.05 -15.29 9.51
CA GLU A 161 1.68 -14.84 10.76
C GLU A 161 0.67 -14.73 11.91
N ALA A 162 -0.56 -14.28 11.64
CA ALA A 162 -1.63 -14.29 12.62
C ALA A 162 -2.04 -15.72 13.01
N MET A 163 -2.20 -16.63 12.05
CA MET A 163 -2.52 -18.04 12.30
C MET A 163 -1.46 -18.72 13.18
N ILE A 164 -0.19 -18.51 12.88
CA ILE A 164 0.92 -19.06 13.69
C ILE A 164 0.86 -18.51 15.12
N ALA A 165 0.59 -17.21 15.29
CA ALA A 165 0.48 -16.58 16.60
C ALA A 165 -0.71 -17.13 17.42
N ASP A 166 -1.79 -17.55 16.76
CA ASP A 166 -2.98 -18.14 17.39
C ASP A 166 -2.82 -19.66 17.65
N GLY A 167 -1.66 -20.24 17.36
CA GLY A 167 -1.35 -21.66 17.58
C GLY A 167 -1.62 -22.58 16.38
N GLU A 168 -2.20 -22.07 15.29
CA GLU A 168 -2.43 -22.80 14.03
C GLU A 168 -1.14 -22.90 13.19
N THR A 169 -0.07 -23.40 13.80
CA THR A 169 1.30 -23.31 13.28
C THR A 169 1.47 -23.99 11.92
N GLU A 170 0.98 -25.22 11.76
CA GLU A 170 1.15 -25.97 10.51
C GLU A 170 0.33 -25.37 9.36
N ALA A 171 -0.92 -24.97 9.63
CA ALA A 171 -1.75 -24.30 8.64
C ALA A 171 -1.15 -22.95 8.21
N GLY A 172 -0.66 -22.16 9.16
CA GLY A 172 0.03 -20.90 8.88
C GLY A 172 1.34 -21.11 8.10
N ARG A 173 2.15 -22.12 8.43
CA ARG A 173 3.35 -22.46 7.64
C ARG A 173 3.00 -22.87 6.20
N GLY A 174 1.94 -23.64 6.02
CA GLY A 174 1.39 -23.96 4.69
C GLY A 174 1.04 -22.68 3.91
N LEU A 175 0.36 -21.74 4.56
CA LEU A 175 0.01 -20.46 3.94
C LEU A 175 1.22 -19.57 3.66
N LEU A 176 2.26 -19.58 4.49
CA LEU A 176 3.53 -18.89 4.21
C LEU A 176 4.21 -19.45 2.94
N ARG A 177 4.26 -20.77 2.77
CA ARG A 177 4.79 -21.38 1.54
C ARG A 177 3.99 -20.95 0.33
N LYS A 178 2.66 -20.97 0.42
CA LYS A 178 1.79 -20.49 -0.66
C LYS A 178 2.00 -19.00 -0.97
N ALA A 179 2.09 -18.16 0.07
CA ALA A 179 2.40 -16.74 -0.06
C ALA A 179 3.71 -16.53 -0.80
N TRP A 180 4.73 -17.32 -0.46
CA TRP A 180 6.03 -17.30 -1.12
C TRP A 180 5.98 -17.82 -2.55
N ILE A 181 5.29 -18.91 -2.86
CA ILE A 181 5.30 -19.45 -4.22
C ILE A 181 4.54 -18.53 -5.17
N GLU A 182 3.33 -18.12 -4.78
CA GLU A 182 2.38 -17.44 -5.67
C GLU A 182 2.46 -15.91 -5.60
N GLY A 183 3.00 -15.35 -4.52
CA GLY A 183 2.97 -13.91 -4.27
C GLY A 183 3.99 -13.13 -5.08
N ASP A 184 3.62 -11.93 -5.54
CA ASP A 184 4.58 -10.93 -5.99
C ASP A 184 5.00 -10.05 -4.79
N PHE A 185 6.30 -9.76 -4.69
CA PHE A 185 6.86 -8.98 -3.60
C PHE A 185 7.79 -7.90 -4.15
N PRO A 186 7.72 -6.66 -3.64
CA PRO A 186 8.78 -5.68 -3.87
C PRO A 186 10.09 -6.20 -3.26
N ALA A 187 11.23 -5.71 -3.77
CA ALA A 187 12.54 -6.29 -3.46
C ALA A 187 12.86 -6.29 -1.95
N ASP A 188 12.45 -5.25 -1.23
CA ASP A 188 12.72 -5.07 0.19
C ASP A 188 11.86 -5.99 1.07
N PRO A 189 10.52 -6.00 0.93
CA PRO A 189 9.65 -7.03 1.49
C PRO A 189 10.09 -8.46 1.18
N GLU A 190 10.52 -8.76 -0.06
CA GLU A 190 11.00 -10.10 -0.44
C GLU A 190 12.20 -10.54 0.41
N ARG A 191 13.18 -9.65 0.62
CA ARG A 191 14.35 -9.93 1.48
C ARG A 191 13.95 -10.11 2.94
N ARG A 192 13.00 -9.31 3.44
CA ARG A 192 12.47 -9.46 4.81
C ARG A 192 11.74 -10.79 4.99
N PHE A 193 10.91 -11.17 4.02
CA PHE A 193 10.19 -12.45 3.99
C PHE A 193 11.16 -13.61 4.14
N LEU A 194 12.16 -13.70 3.24
CA LEU A 194 13.17 -14.76 3.26
C LEU A 194 13.93 -14.82 4.59
N ARG A 195 14.37 -13.67 5.11
CA ARG A 195 15.13 -13.63 6.37
C ARG A 195 14.32 -14.20 7.54
N THR A 196 13.06 -13.81 7.62
CA THR A 196 12.14 -14.14 8.74
C THR A 196 11.66 -15.59 8.63
N HIS A 197 11.28 -16.00 7.43
CA HIS A 197 10.54 -17.25 7.20
C HIS A 197 11.36 -18.37 6.57
N ARG A 198 12.69 -18.22 6.42
CA ARG A 198 13.57 -19.25 5.80
C ARG A 198 13.38 -20.66 6.32
N ARG A 199 13.04 -20.83 7.61
CA ARG A 199 12.85 -22.15 8.23
C ARG A 199 11.56 -22.84 7.78
N ALA A 200 10.61 -22.09 7.24
CA ALA A 200 9.35 -22.61 6.71
C ALA A 200 9.43 -22.93 5.21
N LEU A 201 10.56 -22.63 4.55
CA LEU A 201 10.76 -22.80 3.12
C LEU A 201 11.79 -23.89 2.84
N GLY A 202 11.48 -24.75 1.86
CA GLY A 202 12.40 -25.71 1.29
C GLY A 202 12.89 -25.30 -0.09
N VAL A 203 13.86 -26.06 -0.61
CA VAL A 203 14.38 -25.89 -1.98
C VAL A 203 13.28 -25.98 -3.03
N GLU A 204 12.29 -26.85 -2.83
CA GLU A 204 11.17 -27.01 -3.76
C GLU A 204 10.23 -25.80 -3.80
N ASP A 205 10.08 -25.08 -2.68
CA ASP A 205 9.32 -23.82 -2.67
C ASP A 205 10.05 -22.75 -3.49
N HIS A 206 11.40 -22.71 -3.42
CA HIS A 206 12.21 -21.83 -4.26
C HIS A 206 12.14 -22.22 -5.74
N ASN A 207 12.19 -23.51 -6.05
CA ASN A 207 12.07 -24.01 -7.43
C ASN A 207 10.72 -23.62 -8.04
N SER A 208 9.63 -23.89 -7.31
CA SER A 208 8.26 -23.59 -7.73
C SER A 208 8.04 -22.09 -7.96
N ARG A 209 8.52 -21.25 -7.03
CA ARG A 209 8.47 -19.78 -7.21
C ARG A 209 9.30 -19.35 -8.42
N LEU A 210 10.48 -19.93 -8.63
CA LEU A 210 11.36 -19.58 -9.76
C LEU A 210 10.68 -19.91 -11.09
N ASP A 211 10.08 -21.08 -11.23
CA ASP A 211 9.33 -21.44 -12.44
C ASP A 211 8.19 -20.47 -12.71
N ARG A 212 7.35 -20.17 -11.70
CA ARG A 212 6.28 -19.18 -11.83
C ARG A 212 6.81 -17.81 -12.26
N LEU A 213 7.85 -17.30 -11.59
CA LEU A 213 8.41 -15.99 -11.91
C LEU A 213 8.99 -15.92 -13.32
N LEU A 214 9.56 -17.01 -13.83
CA LEU A 214 10.05 -17.10 -15.21
C LEU A 214 8.89 -17.15 -16.21
N TRP A 215 7.83 -17.89 -15.88
CA TRP A 215 6.60 -17.92 -16.68
C TRP A 215 5.96 -16.54 -16.79
N ASP A 216 5.77 -15.85 -15.67
CA ASP A 216 5.16 -14.51 -15.56
C ASP A 216 6.09 -13.36 -15.99
N GLU A 217 7.25 -13.68 -16.57
CA GLU A 217 8.27 -12.72 -17.02
C GLU A 217 8.80 -11.77 -15.94
N ARG A 218 8.73 -12.15 -14.67
CA ARG A 218 9.23 -11.39 -13.52
C ARG A 218 10.75 -11.51 -13.38
N ARG A 219 11.49 -11.11 -14.42
CA ARG A 219 12.95 -11.32 -14.59
C ARG A 219 13.78 -10.81 -13.41
N GLY A 220 13.42 -9.67 -12.84
CA GLY A 220 14.11 -9.09 -11.68
C GLY A 220 14.02 -9.97 -10.43
N ALA A 221 12.81 -10.45 -10.12
CA ALA A 221 12.58 -11.35 -9.00
C ALA A 221 13.18 -12.74 -9.25
N ALA A 222 13.02 -13.29 -10.47
CA ALA A 222 13.62 -14.56 -10.86
C ALA A 222 15.14 -14.56 -10.66
N ARG A 223 15.85 -13.51 -11.13
CA ARG A 223 17.30 -13.37 -10.94
C ARG A 223 17.71 -13.36 -9.46
N ARG A 224 16.96 -12.65 -8.61
CA ARG A 224 17.23 -12.63 -7.16
C ARG A 224 16.99 -14.00 -6.52
N LEU A 225 16.11 -14.84 -7.09
CA LEU A 225 15.76 -16.13 -6.51
C LEU A 225 16.73 -17.25 -6.87
N LEU A 226 17.47 -17.15 -7.99
CA LEU A 226 18.39 -18.19 -8.49
C LEU A 226 19.34 -18.76 -7.43
N ARG A 227 19.85 -17.93 -6.51
CA ARG A 227 20.78 -18.37 -5.45
C ARG A 227 20.16 -19.29 -4.40
N HIS A 228 18.84 -19.36 -4.33
CA HIS A 228 18.09 -20.19 -3.38
C HIS A 228 17.48 -21.44 -4.05
N ALA A 229 17.49 -21.50 -5.38
CA ALA A 229 16.95 -22.63 -6.13
C ALA A 229 17.93 -23.82 -6.11
N GLY A 230 17.41 -25.02 -6.31
CA GLY A 230 18.21 -26.23 -6.51
C GLY A 230 19.07 -26.13 -7.77
N GLU A 231 20.16 -26.89 -7.82
CA GLU A 231 21.18 -26.76 -8.87
C GLU A 231 20.61 -26.88 -10.29
N THR A 232 19.81 -27.91 -10.55
CA THR A 232 19.17 -28.12 -11.86
C THR A 232 18.27 -26.95 -12.24
N GLN A 233 17.44 -26.50 -11.30
CA GLN A 233 16.48 -25.43 -11.54
C GLN A 233 17.15 -24.07 -11.73
N ARG A 234 18.24 -23.83 -11.01
CA ARG A 234 19.10 -22.65 -11.19
C ARG A 234 19.67 -22.60 -12.60
N ARG A 235 20.27 -23.69 -13.10
CA ARG A 235 20.82 -23.77 -14.46
C ARG A 235 19.76 -23.55 -15.53
N LEU A 236 18.59 -24.18 -15.38
CA LEU A 236 17.45 -24.00 -16.29
C LEU A 236 16.96 -22.54 -16.29
N GLY A 237 16.82 -21.95 -15.10
CA GLY A 237 16.39 -20.56 -14.95
C GLY A 237 17.38 -19.57 -15.57
N GLU A 238 18.69 -19.77 -15.39
CA GLU A 238 19.71 -18.97 -16.04
C GLU A 238 19.64 -19.06 -17.57
N ALA A 239 19.50 -20.27 -18.13
CA ALA A 239 19.38 -20.46 -19.57
C ALA A 239 18.15 -19.72 -20.13
N ARG A 240 16.98 -19.88 -19.48
CA ARG A 240 15.74 -19.17 -19.88
C ARG A 240 15.88 -17.65 -19.82
N LEU A 241 16.54 -17.13 -18.78
CA LEU A 241 16.78 -15.68 -18.65
C LEU A 241 17.73 -15.16 -19.74
N ARG A 242 18.75 -15.93 -20.13
CA ARG A 242 19.68 -15.56 -21.21
C ARG A 242 19.00 -15.58 -22.58
N LEU A 243 18.19 -16.59 -22.88
CA LEU A 243 17.50 -16.71 -24.17
C LEU A 243 16.52 -15.56 -24.45
N ARG A 244 15.91 -14.98 -23.40
CA ARG A 244 14.99 -13.83 -23.54
C ARG A 244 15.67 -12.46 -23.58
N LEU A 245 17.01 -12.43 -23.50
CA LEU A 245 17.83 -11.23 -23.67
C LEU A 245 18.43 -11.13 -25.08
N LEU A 246 18.31 -12.21 -25.88
CA LEU A 246 18.59 -12.24 -27.31
C LEU A 246 17.32 -11.81 -28.07
#